data_AF-A0A963C5L9-F1
#
_entry.id   AF-A0A963C5L9-F1
#
_cell.length_a   1.000
_cell.length_b   1.000
_cell.length_c   1.000
_cell.angle_alpha   90.00
_cell.angle_beta   90.00
_cell.angle_gamma   90.00
#
_symmetry.space_group_name_H-M   'P 1'
#
loop_
_entity.id
_entity.type
_entity.pdbx_description
1 polymer ?
#
loop_
_entity_poly.entity_id
_entity_poly.type
_entity_poly.pdbx_seq_one_letter_code
_entity_poly.pdbx_strand_id
1 'polypeptide(L)' 'MNAEKSVSTARRIKVLLAKPGLDGHDQGAKVVVRALMDAGMEVIYTGLRQTPEAIARM' A
#
# COMPACT_ATOMS: atom_id res chain seq x y z
N MET A 1 4.02 10.46 35.80
CA MET A 1 4.91 10.85 34.68
C MET A 1 4.66 9.87 33.55
N ASN A 2 3.71 10.17 32.66
CA ASN A 2 3.45 9.34 31.49
C ASN A 2 4.32 9.85 30.35
N ALA A 3 5.32 9.07 29.97
CA ALA A 3 6.18 9.38 28.84
C ALA A 3 5.34 9.30 27.55
N GLU A 4 4.97 10.46 27.01
CA GLU A 4 4.52 10.61 25.65
C GLU A 4 5.62 10.06 24.73
N LYS A 5 5.38 8.89 24.15
CA LYS A 5 6.25 8.35 23.11
C LYS A 5 6.28 9.37 21.98
N SER A 6 7.41 10.05 21.83
CA SER A 6 7.78 10.83 20.65
C SER A 6 7.55 9.97 19.41
N VAL A 7 6.40 10.14 18.76
CA VAL A 7 6.12 9.53 17.45
C VAL A 7 7.13 10.15 16.50
N SER A 8 8.12 9.36 16.08
CA SER A 8 9.15 9.82 15.16
C SER A 8 8.47 10.46 13.95
N THR A 9 8.84 11.70 13.64
CA THR A 9 8.32 12.48 12.51
C THR A 9 8.78 11.96 11.15
N ALA A 10 9.47 10.81 11.12
CA ALA A 10 9.82 10.12 9.89
C ALA A 10 8.52 9.72 9.17
N ARG A 11 8.27 10.38 8.03
CA ARG A 11 7.12 10.10 7.19
C ARG A 11 7.12 8.61 6.83
N ARG A 12 6.05 7.90 7.21
CA ARG A 12 5.86 6.49 6.83
C ARG A 12 5.95 6.36 5.32
N ILE A 13 6.65 5.33 4.84
CA ILE A 13 6.70 5.00 3.43
C ILE A 13 5.27 4.65 3.00
N LYS A 14 4.78 5.34 1.96
CA LYS A 14 3.49 5.07 1.32
C LYS A 14 3.71 4.26 0.06
N VAL A 15 2.97 3.17 -0.11
CA VAL A 15 3.05 2.29 -1.27
C VAL A 15 1.68 2.17 -1.92
N LEU A 16 1.60 2.49 -3.22
CA LEU A 16 0.45 2.18 -4.06
C LEU A 16 0.76 0.90 -4.84
N LEU A 17 -0.01 -0.15 -4.62
CA LEU A 17 0.11 -1.40 -5.36
C LEU A 17 -1.08 -1.58 -6.29
N ALA A 18 -0.80 -1.69 -7.60
CA ALA A 18 -1.82 -1.76 -8.64
C ALA A 18 -1.53 -2.84 -9.69
N LYS A 19 -2.61 -3.34 -10.31
CA LYS A 19 -2.57 -4.26 -11.45
C LYS A 19 -3.45 -3.70 -12.57
N PRO A 20 -2.86 -2.98 -13.54
CA PRO A 20 -3.64 -2.29 -14.58
C PRO A 20 -4.30 -3.28 -15.55
N GLY A 21 -5.48 -2.93 -16.03
CA GLY A 21 -6.16 -3.67 -17.11
C GLY A 21 -6.58 -5.09 -16.72
N LEU A 22 -6.36 -6.06 -17.61
CA LEU A 22 -6.92 -7.41 -17.48
C LEU A 22 -6.09 -8.36 -16.59
N ASP A 23 -5.03 -7.88 -15.95
CA ASP A 23 -4.18 -8.72 -15.10
C ASP A 23 -4.92 -9.18 -13.83
N GLY A 24 -5.39 -10.42 -13.84
CA GLY A 24 -6.16 -11.05 -12.76
C GLY A 24 -5.32 -11.74 -11.67
N HIS A 25 -3.99 -11.75 -11.76
CA HIS A 25 -3.14 -12.52 -10.82
C HIS A 25 -3.02 -11.86 -9.44
N ASP A 26 -3.99 -12.10 -8.58
CA ASP A 26 -4.18 -11.32 -7.35
C ASP A 26 -3.43 -11.86 -6.11
N GLN A 27 -3.20 -13.17 -6.04
CA GLN A 27 -2.72 -13.81 -4.82
C GLN A 27 -1.34 -13.31 -4.38
N GLY A 28 -0.39 -13.21 -5.32
CA GLY A 28 0.95 -12.69 -5.04
C GLY A 28 0.92 -11.22 -4.59
N ALA A 29 0.07 -10.40 -5.21
CA ALA A 29 -0.11 -9.00 -4.83
C ALA A 29 -0.61 -8.87 -3.38
N LYS A 30 -1.61 -9.67 -2.98
CA LYS A 30 -2.13 -9.70 -1.61
C LYS A 30 -1.08 -10.07 -0.56
N VAL A 31 -0.22 -11.05 -0.87
CA VAL A 31 0.89 -11.44 0.02
C VAL A 31 1.87 -10.27 0.20
N VAL A 32 2.22 -9.58 -0.88
CA VAL A 32 3.11 -8.40 -0.82
C VAL A 32 2.47 -7.27 -0.02
N VAL A 33 1.18 -6.95 -0.25
CA VAL A 33 0.45 -5.94 0.51
C VAL A 33 0.53 -6.24 2.01
N ARG A 34 0.27 -7.50 2.39
CA ARG A 34 0.32 -7.90 3.80
C ARG A 34 1.72 -7.73 4.39
N ALA A 35 2.76 -8.19 3.71
CA ALA A 35 4.14 -8.07 4.17
C ALA A 35 4.57 -6.60 4.35
N LEU A 36 4.19 -5.71 3.43
CA LEU A 36 4.51 -4.29 3.52
C LEU A 36 3.78 -3.60 4.69
N MET A 37 2.51 -3.96 4.93
CA MET A 37 1.76 -3.48 6.10
C MET A 37 2.37 -3.98 7.41
N ASP A 38 2.76 -5.25 7.49
CA ASP A 38 3.43 -5.84 8.65
C ASP A 38 4.80 -5.17 8.92
N ALA A 39 5.47 -4.65 7.88
CA ALA A 39 6.68 -3.84 7.97
C ALA A 39 6.44 -2.37 8.40
N GLY A 40 5.19 -1.98 8.67
CA GLY A 40 4.82 -0.64 9.15
C GLY A 40 4.65 0.41 8.05
N MET A 41 4.58 -0.01 6.78
CA MET A 41 4.28 0.90 5.67
C MET A 41 2.78 1.20 5.58
N GLU A 42 2.45 2.37 5.02
CA GLU A 42 1.08 2.69 4.65
C GLU A 42 0.85 2.21 3.22
N VAL A 43 -0.04 1.23 3.03
CA VAL A 43 -0.21 0.54 1.75
C VAL A 43 -1.63 0.73 1.24
N ILE A 44 -1.74 1.16 -0.02
CA ILE A 44 -3.00 1.26 -0.77
C ILE A 44 -2.96 0.18 -1.85
N TYR A 45 -3.89 -0.77 -1.77
CA TYR A 45 -4.08 -1.75 -2.84
C TYR A 45 -5.28 -1.35 -3.70
N THR A 46 -5.05 -1.15 -5.01
CA THR A 46 -6.10 -0.66 -5.90
C THR A 46 -7.13 -1.72 -6.30
N GLY A 47 -6.86 -2.99 -5.99
CA GLY A 47 -7.60 -4.11 -6.57
C GLY A 47 -7.27 -4.32 -8.05
N LEU A 48 -8.09 -5.15 -8.69
CA LEU A 48 -7.93 -5.53 -10.10
C LEU A 48 -8.67 -4.57 -11.04
N ARG A 49 -8.32 -4.63 -12.33
CA ARG A 49 -9.09 -3.99 -13.42
C ARG A 49 -9.20 -2.47 -13.32
N GLN A 50 -8.18 -1.84 -12.74
CA GLN A 50 -8.06 -0.38 -12.78
C GLN A 50 -7.46 0.06 -14.11
N THR A 51 -7.89 1.21 -14.62
CA THR A 51 -7.21 1.83 -15.78
C THR A 51 -5.92 2.51 -15.31
N PRO A 52 -4.91 2.63 -16.17
CA PRO A 52 -3.69 3.39 -15.85
C PRO A 52 -3.99 4.81 -15.36
N GLU A 53 -4.98 5.49 -15.95
CA GLU A 53 -5.37 6.86 -15.60
C GLU A 53 -6.02 6.92 -14.20
N ALA A 54 -6.81 5.90 -13.84
CA ALA A 54 -7.41 5.80 -12.51
C ALA A 54 -6.32 5.62 -11.44
N ILE A 55 -5.33 4.74 -11.70
CA ILE A 55 -4.20 4.51 -10.79
C ILE A 55 -3.37 5.80 -10.63
N ALA A 56 -3.09 6.51 -11.72
CA ALA A 56 -2.29 7.73 -11.69
C ALA A 56 -2.93 8.90 -10.92
N ARG A 57 -4.24 8.85 -10.66
CA ARG A 57 -4.99 9.87 -9.92
C ARG A 57 -5.17 9.56 -8.44
N MET A 58 -4.73 8.40 -7.96
CA MET A 58 -4.73 8.03 -6.54
C MET A 58 -3.53 8.63 -5.80
#